data_AF-A0A7J9AY38-F1
#
_entry.id   AF-A0A7J9AY38-F1
#
_cell.length_a   1.000
_cell.length_b   1.000
_cell.length_c   1.000
_cell.angle_alpha   90.00
_cell.angle_beta   90.00
_cell.angle_gamma   90.00
#
_symmetry.space_group_name_H-M   'P 1'
#
loop_
_entity.id
_entity.type
_entity.pdbx_description
1 polymer ?
#
loop_
_entity_poly.entity_id
_entity_poly.type
_entity_poly.pdbx_seq_one_letter_code
_entity_poly.pdbx_strand_id
1 'polypeptide(L)' 'MSQDTSSFTPIMDPYGIPQVVNVLDSTSEEVPEASPLYFFSLKLLLNKDKRIMFL' A
#
# COMPACT_ATOMS: atom_id res chain seq x y z
N MET A 1 12.44 19.41 -32.04
CA MET A 1 12.33 18.22 -31.18
C MET A 1 12.89 18.60 -29.82
N SER A 2 12.04 19.11 -28.94
CA SER A 2 12.41 19.40 -27.56
C SER A 2 12.19 18.13 -26.76
N GLN A 3 13.27 17.48 -26.36
CA GLN A 3 13.23 16.33 -25.48
C GLN A 3 12.95 16.88 -24.08
N ASP A 4 11.67 17.08 -23.76
CA ASP A 4 11.22 17.33 -22.41
C ASP A 4 11.44 16.03 -21.62
N THR A 5 12.64 15.88 -21.07
CA THR A 5 12.86 15.10 -19.85
C THR A 5 12.14 15.84 -18.74
N SER A 6 10.80 15.78 -18.76
CA SER A 6 9.97 15.94 -17.58
C SER A 6 10.57 14.99 -16.57
N SER A 7 11.20 15.55 -15.53
CA SER A 7 11.71 14.80 -14.40
C SER A 7 10.54 14.00 -13.86
N PHE A 8 10.48 12.74 -14.26
CA PHE A 8 9.55 11.75 -13.76
C PHE A 8 10.02 11.46 -12.33
N THR A 9 9.84 12.42 -11.43
CA THR A 9 9.85 12.15 -10.01
C THR A 9 8.79 11.07 -9.87
N PRO A 10 9.16 9.81 -9.56
CA PRO A 10 8.14 8.84 -9.24
C PRO A 10 7.38 9.53 -8.11
N ILE A 11 6.09 9.76 -8.30
CA ILE A 11 5.23 10.09 -7.16
C ILE A 11 5.34 8.83 -6.31
N MET A 12 6.32 8.84 -5.41
CA MET A 12 6.54 7.78 -4.46
C MET A 12 5.22 7.73 -3.73
N ASP A 13 4.50 6.62 -3.89
CA ASP A 13 3.15 6.48 -3.36
C ASP A 13 3.16 7.08 -1.95
N PRO A 14 2.39 8.14 -1.68
CA PRO A 14 2.52 8.91 -0.43
C PRO A 14 2.24 8.06 0.81
N TYR A 15 1.69 6.86 0.61
CA TYR A 15 1.41 5.87 1.64
C TYR A 15 2.32 4.65 1.58
N GLY A 16 3.21 4.56 0.59
CA GLY A 16 4.15 3.46 0.41
C GLY A 16 3.45 2.09 0.35
N ILE A 17 2.28 1.96 -0.30
CA ILE A 17 1.49 0.73 -0.36
C ILE A 17 2.35 -0.48 -0.73
N PRO A 18 3.26 -0.45 -1.73
CA PRO A 18 4.12 -1.60 -2.00
C PRO A 18 4.99 -2.01 -0.81
N GLN A 19 5.47 -1.05 -0.01
CA GLN A 19 6.26 -1.31 1.20
C GLN A 19 5.38 -1.81 2.34
N VAL A 20 4.21 -1.21 2.54
CA VAL A 20 3.27 -1.63 3.60
C VAL A 20 2.70 -3.02 3.32
N VAL A 21 2.39 -3.34 2.06
CA VAL A 21 2.00 -4.69 1.63
C VAL A 21 3.12 -5.69 1.93
N ASN A 22 4.36 -5.34 1.58
CA ASN A 22 5.51 -6.22 1.87
C ASN A 22 5.72 -6.46 3.38
N VAL A 23 5.50 -5.45 4.22
CA VAL A 23 5.53 -5.61 5.68
C VAL A 23 4.38 -6.50 6.15
N LEU A 24 3.17 -6.30 5.62
CA LEU A 24 2.01 -7.13 5.94
C LEU A 24 2.24 -8.60 5.57
N ASP A 25 2.78 -8.85 4.38
CA ASP A 25 3.10 -10.19 3.88
C ASP A 25 4.20 -10.84 4.72
N SER A 26 5.17 -10.06 5.20
CA SER A 26 6.20 -10.57 6.12
C SER A 26 5.65 -11.00 7.48
N THR A 27 4.45 -10.52 7.87
CA THR A 27 3.74 -10.97 9.08
C THR A 27 2.84 -12.19 8.84
N SER A 28 2.81 -12.75 7.62
CA SER A 28 1.97 -13.92 7.25
C SER A 28 2.25 -15.16 8.11
N GLU A 29 3.48 -15.30 8.65
CA GLU A 29 3.81 -16.37 9.60
C GLU A 29 3.07 -16.24 10.94
N GLU A 30 2.80 -15.01 11.41
CA GLU A 30 2.12 -14.75 12.68
C GLU A 30 0.61 -14.56 12.47
N VAL A 31 0.21 -13.99 11.33
CA VAL A 31 -1.17 -13.71 10.96
C VAL A 31 -1.45 -14.38 9.62
N PRO A 32 -2.15 -15.54 9.60
CA PRO A 32 -2.44 -16.24 8.36
C PRO A 32 -3.10 -15.34 7.32
N GLU A 33 -2.74 -15.48 6.04
CA GLU A 33 -3.36 -14.74 4.93
C GLU A 33 -4.89 -14.96 4.85
N ALA A 34 -5.34 -16.16 5.24
CA ALA A 34 -6.75 -16.49 5.34
C ALA A 34 -7.46 -15.82 6.53
N SER A 35 -6.71 -15.14 7.40
CA SER A 35 -7.30 -14.47 8.56
C SER A 35 -8.15 -13.28 8.10
N PRO A 36 -9.30 -13.06 8.76
CA PRO A 36 -10.10 -11.87 8.53
C PRO A 36 -9.32 -10.57 8.75
N LEU A 37 -8.33 -10.59 9.64
CA LEU A 37 -7.48 -9.45 9.98
C LEU A 37 -6.54 -9.06 8.82
N TYR A 38 -5.90 -10.03 8.19
CA TYR A 38 -5.05 -9.80 7.01
C TYR A 38 -5.89 -9.24 5.86
N PHE A 39 -7.02 -9.89 5.55
CA PHE A 39 -7.92 -9.43 4.48
C PHE A 39 -8.51 -8.04 4.75
N PHE A 40 -8.91 -7.77 6.00
CA PHE A 40 -9.43 -6.46 6.40
C PHE A 40 -8.38 -5.36 6.27
N SER A 41 -7.15 -5.62 6.72
CA SER A 41 -6.03 -4.67 6.64
C SER A 41 -5.66 -4.36 5.19
N LEU A 42 -5.59 -5.38 4.33
CA LEU A 42 -5.31 -5.21 2.91
C LEU A 42 -6.41 -4.40 2.21
N LYS A 43 -7.68 -4.71 2.49
CA LYS A 43 -8.84 -3.99 1.94
C LYS A 43 -8.90 -2.54 2.41
N LEU A 44 -8.50 -2.28 3.65
CA LEU A 44 -8.37 -0.93 4.20
C LEU A 44 -7.24 -0.16 3.50
N LEU A 45 -6.06 -0.75 3.38
CA LEU A 45 -4.89 -0.16 2.74
C LEU A 45 -5.15 0.24 1.28
N LEU A 46 -5.83 -0.63 0.53
CA LEU A 46 -6.17 -0.38 -0.87
C LEU A 46 -7.31 0.63 -1.04
N ASN A 47 -8.16 0.81 -0.03
CA ASN A 47 -9.30 1.73 -0.10
C ASN A 47 -8.92 3.14 0.41
N LYS A 48 -8.64 4.06 -0.52
CA LYS A 48 -8.18 5.43 -0.21
C LYS A 48 -9.17 6.21 0.67
N ASP A 49 -10.47 6.05 0.45
CA ASP A 49 -11.49 6.81 1.17
C ASP A 49 -11.68 6.29 2.60
N LYS A 50 -11.52 4.98 2.78
CA LYS A 50 -11.63 4.35 4.10
C LYS A 50 -10.36 4.49 4.93
N ARG A 51 -9.18 4.67 4.32
CA ARG A 51 -7.93 4.89 5.07
C ARG A 51 -8.05 6.02 6.10
N ILE A 52 -8.65 7.15 5.73
CA ILE A 52 -8.82 8.32 6.61
C ILE A 52 -9.79 8.05 7.76
N MET A 53 -10.77 7.16 7.57
CA MET A 53 -11.75 6.84 8.62
C MET A 53 -11.16 6.02 9.77
N PHE A 54 -10.03 5.33 9.51
CA PHE A 54 -9.34 4.48 10.48
C PHE A 54 -7.98 5.04 10.92
N LEU A 55 -7.57 6.21 10.40
CA LEU A 55 -6.36 6.94 10.81
C LEU A 55 -6.68 7.85 12.00
#